data_AF-A0A1W6MM93-F1
#
_entry.id   AF-A0A1W6MM93-F1
#
_cell.length_a   1.000
_cell.length_b   1.000
_cell.length_c   1.000
_cell.angle_alpha   90.00
_cell.angle_beta   90.00
_cell.angle_gamma   90.00
#
_symmetry.space_group_name_H-M   'P 1'
#
loop_
_entity.id
_entity.type
_entity.pdbx_description
1 polymer ?
#
loop_
_entity_poly.entity_id
_entity_poly.type
_entity_poly.pdbx_seq_one_letter_code
_entity_poly.pdbx_strand_id
1 'polypeptide(L)'
;MKTINKTICLILMMVMGMSLQAQNNNRDLVEVQVDGLGCPFCAYGLEKKFKEFKGIDDIAIDIETGDFSFTYPTEKTISMKAVLDQVIRAGYTPNEAKITRANGAVVTTKSVEESKTIDMEEVSFYVNGTCGMCKSRIEKTLLGLDGLAVAEWDKEKKEVTVFHDPKRLSVEQMQQSLLAVGHDTDDDMATDKAYKNLPPCCKYKREVK
;
A
#
# COMPACT_ATOMS: atom_id res chain seq x y z
N MET A 1 -6.39 45.00 -56.39
CA MET A 1 -5.09 44.32 -56.65
C MET A 1 -3.98 45.09 -55.96
N LYS A 2 -3.13 44.35 -55.21
CA LYS A 2 -1.87 44.76 -54.55
C LYS A 2 -1.98 45.50 -53.21
N THR A 3 -2.16 44.73 -52.14
CA THR A 3 -1.65 45.07 -50.80
C THR A 3 -0.18 44.67 -50.71
N ILE A 4 0.64 45.61 -50.24
CA ILE A 4 2.09 45.51 -50.07
C ILE A 4 2.40 45.22 -48.60
N ASN A 5 3.34 44.30 -48.37
CA ASN A 5 4.23 44.11 -47.22
C ASN A 5 3.81 44.65 -45.85
N LYS A 6 3.81 43.76 -44.86
CA LYS A 6 4.63 43.90 -43.65
C LYS A 6 4.70 42.59 -42.87
N THR A 7 5.94 42.16 -42.65
CA THR A 7 6.37 41.38 -41.47
C THR A 7 6.10 39.88 -41.48
N ILE A 8 6.81 39.18 -42.37
CA ILE A 8 7.37 37.86 -42.05
C ILE A 8 8.42 38.10 -40.95
N CYS A 9 8.05 37.84 -39.71
CA CYS A 9 8.99 37.79 -38.59
C CYS A 9 9.41 36.33 -38.43
N LEU A 10 10.65 36.04 -38.85
CA LEU A 10 11.43 34.90 -38.39
C LEU A 10 11.36 34.88 -36.85
N ILE A 11 10.67 33.89 -36.27
CA ILE A 11 11.00 33.40 -34.93
C ILE A 11 11.74 32.08 -35.13
N LEU A 12 12.97 32.25 -35.61
CA LEU A 12 14.09 31.36 -35.34
C LEU A 12 14.73 31.89 -34.05
N MET A 13 14.12 31.58 -32.90
CA MET A 13 14.77 31.66 -31.58
C MET A 13 14.58 30.29 -30.96
N MET A 14 15.56 29.41 -31.14
CA MET A 14 16.70 29.29 -30.23
C MET A 14 16.44 28.11 -29.32
N VAL A 15 16.84 26.95 -29.83
CA VAL A 15 17.24 25.81 -29.03
C VAL A 15 18.45 26.28 -28.20
N MET A 16 18.20 26.84 -27.02
CA MET A 16 19.13 26.96 -25.90
C MET A 16 18.38 26.27 -24.75
N GLY A 17 18.80 25.08 -24.32
CA GLY A 17 20.09 24.95 -23.67
C GLY A 17 19.90 25.30 -22.21
N MET A 18 19.46 24.29 -21.45
CA MET A 18 19.89 24.03 -20.08
C MET A 18 19.92 25.24 -19.13
N SER A 19 18.89 25.31 -18.28
CA SER A 19 19.16 25.30 -16.85
C SER A 19 18.00 24.60 -16.15
N LEU A 20 18.08 23.27 -16.11
CA LEU A 20 17.60 22.54 -14.94
C LEU A 20 18.32 23.17 -13.75
N GLN A 21 17.64 24.08 -13.06
CA GLN A 21 17.95 24.31 -11.67
C GLN A 21 17.51 23.05 -10.94
N ALA A 22 18.42 22.07 -10.89
CA ALA A 22 18.41 21.04 -9.88
C ALA A 22 18.47 21.77 -8.53
N GLN A 23 17.30 22.10 -7.98
CA GLN A 23 17.21 22.49 -6.58
C GLN A 23 17.67 21.26 -5.80
N ASN A 24 18.84 21.38 -5.19
CA ASN A 24 19.42 20.40 -4.27
C ASN A 24 18.51 20.33 -3.04
N ASN A 25 17.41 19.61 -3.21
CA ASN A 25 16.63 19.05 -2.14
C ASN A 25 17.10 17.61 -2.11
N ASN A 26 17.71 17.19 -1.01
CA ASN A 26 18.24 15.84 -0.79
C ASN A 26 17.09 14.82 -0.68
N ARG A 27 16.18 14.80 -1.68
CA ARG A 27 14.89 14.12 -1.69
C ARG A 27 14.70 13.40 -3.01
N ASP A 28 14.20 12.19 -2.94
CA ASP A 28 13.78 11.39 -4.06
C ASP A 28 12.34 11.75 -4.44
N LEU A 29 12.03 11.81 -5.73
CA LEU A 29 10.68 11.88 -6.25
C LEU A 29 10.19 10.46 -6.53
N VAL A 30 9.06 10.10 -5.93
CA VAL A 30 8.40 8.80 -6.13
C VAL A 30 7.11 9.06 -6.88
N GLU A 31 6.88 8.31 -7.95
CA GLU A 31 5.70 8.35 -8.81
C GLU A 31 5.16 6.91 -8.90
N VAL A 32 3.86 6.73 -8.67
CA VAL A 32 3.19 5.44 -8.71
C VAL A 32 1.83 5.63 -9.35
N GLN A 33 1.54 4.85 -10.39
CA GLN A 33 0.20 4.74 -10.92
C GLN A 33 -0.60 3.77 -10.05
N VAL A 34 -1.80 4.16 -9.64
CA VAL A 34 -2.64 3.38 -8.73
C VAL A 34 -4.06 3.25 -9.26
N ASP A 35 -4.60 2.04 -9.21
CA ASP A 35 -6.02 1.77 -9.48
C ASP A 35 -6.86 1.93 -8.21
N GLY A 36 -8.14 2.24 -8.40
CA GLY A 36 -9.12 2.43 -7.31
C GLY A 36 -9.38 3.90 -6.92
N LEU A 37 -8.76 4.85 -7.62
CA LEU A 37 -9.06 6.29 -7.51
C LEU A 37 -10.30 6.66 -8.34
N GLY A 38 -11.48 6.21 -7.91
CA GLY A 38 -12.74 6.51 -8.61
C GLY A 38 -13.39 7.85 -8.24
N CYS A 39 -12.93 8.52 -7.18
CA CYS A 39 -13.52 9.79 -6.72
C CYS A 39 -12.55 10.63 -5.88
N PRO A 40 -12.83 11.93 -5.66
CA PRO A 40 -12.02 12.80 -4.81
C PRO A 40 -11.80 12.30 -3.37
N PHE A 41 -12.76 11.55 -2.82
CA PHE A 41 -12.62 10.98 -1.48
C PHE A 41 -11.60 9.84 -1.42
N CYS A 42 -11.45 9.06 -2.49
CA CYS A 42 -10.40 8.05 -2.57
C CYS A 42 -9.02 8.72 -2.58
N ALA A 43 -8.82 9.74 -3.41
CA ALA A 43 -7.56 10.50 -3.43
C ALA A 43 -7.21 11.07 -2.05
N TYR A 44 -8.19 11.65 -1.35
CA TYR A 44 -8.00 12.14 0.01
C TYR A 44 -7.61 11.03 1.00
N GLY A 45 -8.22 9.84 0.88
CA GLY A 45 -7.90 8.68 1.70
C GLY A 45 -6.43 8.24 1.52
N LEU A 46 -5.99 8.12 0.27
CA LEU A 46 -4.60 7.81 -0.08
C LEU A 46 -3.64 8.86 0.46
N GLU A 47 -3.89 10.14 0.19
CA GLU A 47 -3.08 11.26 0.67
C GLU A 47 -2.95 11.25 2.19
N LYS A 48 -4.07 11.09 2.91
CA LYS A 48 -4.08 11.07 4.37
C LYS A 48 -3.25 9.92 4.93
N LYS A 49 -3.37 8.72 4.36
CA LYS A 49 -2.56 7.56 4.78
C LYS A 49 -1.08 7.80 4.54
N PHE A 50 -0.71 8.38 3.40
CA PHE A 50 0.70 8.67 3.09
C PHE A 50 1.27 9.82 3.95
N LYS A 51 0.47 10.80 4.36
CA LYS A 51 0.89 11.84 5.31
C LYS A 51 1.21 11.33 6.72
N GLU A 52 0.68 10.17 7.12
CA GLU A 52 1.03 9.53 8.39
C GLU A 52 2.49 9.02 8.40
N PHE A 53 3.11 8.86 7.23
CA PHE A 53 4.50 8.41 7.10
C PHE A 53 5.48 9.57 7.29
N LYS A 54 6.40 9.40 8.23
CA LYS A 54 7.40 10.42 8.57
C LYS A 54 8.37 10.67 7.40
N GLY A 55 8.30 11.89 6.87
CA GLY A 55 9.22 12.40 5.84
C GLY A 55 8.60 12.46 4.45
N ILE A 56 7.35 12.05 4.27
CA ILE A 56 6.66 12.27 2.99
C ILE A 56 6.22 13.73 2.90
N ASP A 57 6.60 14.40 1.81
CA ASP A 57 6.19 15.76 1.48
C ASP A 57 5.74 15.81 0.01
N ASP A 58 5.22 16.96 -0.44
CA ASP A 58 4.84 17.25 -1.84
C ASP A 58 3.94 16.18 -2.49
N ILE A 59 2.94 15.69 -1.76
CA ILE A 59 1.97 14.73 -2.30
C ILE A 59 1.12 15.40 -3.39
N ALA A 60 1.07 14.77 -4.56
CA ALA A 60 0.16 15.11 -5.64
C ALA A 60 -0.56 13.85 -6.15
N ILE A 61 -1.86 13.98 -6.44
CA ILE A 61 -2.69 12.89 -6.97
C ILE A 61 -3.47 13.42 -8.18
N ASP A 62 -3.31 12.74 -9.31
CA ASP A 62 -4.17 12.86 -10.47
C ASP A 62 -5.16 11.70 -10.48
N ILE A 63 -6.45 12.03 -10.33
CA ILE A 63 -7.52 11.03 -10.24
C ILE A 63 -7.87 10.49 -11.63
N GLU A 64 -7.68 11.29 -12.69
CA GLU A 64 -8.04 10.89 -14.04
C GLU A 64 -7.06 9.87 -14.60
N THR A 65 -5.76 10.05 -14.33
CA THR A 65 -4.70 9.15 -14.79
C THR A 65 -4.32 8.08 -13.76
N GLY A 66 -4.72 8.27 -12.49
CA GLY A 66 -4.31 7.42 -11.38
C GLY A 66 -2.89 7.69 -10.88
N ASP A 67 -2.27 8.81 -11.29
CA ASP A 67 -0.89 9.12 -10.91
C ASP A 67 -0.83 9.69 -9.49
N PHE A 68 -0.12 8.98 -8.62
CA PHE A 68 0.18 9.42 -7.27
C PHE A 68 1.68 9.66 -7.14
N SER A 69 2.07 10.84 -6.67
CA SER A 69 3.48 11.19 -6.48
C SER A 69 3.73 11.88 -5.14
N PHE A 70 4.95 11.73 -4.64
CA PHE A 70 5.41 12.38 -3.41
C PHE A 70 6.94 12.48 -3.38
N THR A 71 7.46 13.36 -2.54
CA THR A 71 8.90 13.43 -2.27
C THR A 71 9.27 12.76 -0.95
N TYR A 72 10.44 12.14 -0.90
CA TYR A 72 10.95 11.47 0.30
C TYR A 72 12.43 11.77 0.55
N PRO A 73 12.91 11.92 1.81
CA PRO A 73 14.27 12.35 2.09
C PRO A 73 15.26 11.22 1.81
N THR A 74 16.34 11.51 1.09
CA THR A 74 17.36 10.52 0.70
C THR A 74 18.18 9.99 1.89
N GLU A 75 18.22 10.71 3.02
CA GLU A 75 18.84 10.21 4.24
C GLU A 75 18.09 8.99 4.82
N LYS A 76 16.85 8.76 4.36
CA LYS A 76 16.06 7.57 4.68
C LYS A 76 15.96 6.70 3.42
N THR A 77 16.41 5.46 3.53
CA THR A 77 16.30 4.51 2.43
C THR A 77 14.85 4.08 2.24
N ILE A 78 14.22 4.51 1.14
CA ILE A 78 12.92 3.99 0.69
C ILE A 78 13.15 2.98 -0.45
N SER A 79 12.67 1.75 -0.25
CA SER A 79 12.71 0.73 -1.31
C SER A 79 11.44 0.81 -2.16
N MET A 80 11.55 0.48 -3.45
CA MET A 80 10.37 0.40 -4.34
C MET A 80 9.29 -0.52 -3.75
N LYS A 81 9.70 -1.67 -3.21
CA LYS A 81 8.82 -2.60 -2.49
C LYS A 81 8.03 -1.90 -1.38
N ALA A 82 8.69 -1.11 -0.54
CA ALA A 82 8.03 -0.45 0.59
C ALA A 82 6.96 0.56 0.12
N VAL A 83 7.19 1.21 -1.02
CA VAL A 83 6.20 2.09 -1.65
C VAL A 83 4.98 1.28 -2.11
N LEU A 84 5.20 0.20 -2.87
CA LEU A 84 4.13 -0.65 -3.39
C LEU A 84 3.30 -1.27 -2.25
N ASP A 85 3.97 -1.83 -1.24
CA ASP A 85 3.31 -2.37 -0.04
C ASP A 85 2.46 -1.31 0.67
N GLN A 86 2.87 -0.04 0.62
CA GLN A 86 2.14 1.05 1.26
C GLN A 86 0.91 1.46 0.47
N VAL A 87 0.98 1.45 -0.86
CA VAL A 87 -0.17 1.68 -1.75
C VAL A 87 -1.22 0.60 -1.53
N ILE A 88 -0.78 -0.66 -1.48
CA ILE A 88 -1.64 -1.82 -1.18
C ILE A 88 -2.29 -1.69 0.19
N ARG A 89 -1.53 -1.32 1.22
CA ARG A 89 -2.04 -1.07 2.59
C ARG A 89 -3.01 0.09 2.67
N ALA A 90 -2.94 1.03 1.74
CA ALA A 90 -3.90 2.12 1.63
C ALA A 90 -5.19 1.67 0.91
N GLY A 91 -5.25 0.45 0.37
CA GLY A 91 -6.41 -0.11 -0.32
C GLY A 91 -6.43 0.12 -1.83
N TYR A 92 -5.26 0.34 -2.44
CA TYR A 92 -5.12 0.63 -3.87
C TYR A 92 -4.19 -0.39 -4.54
N THR A 93 -4.38 -0.62 -5.83
CA THR A 93 -3.53 -1.55 -6.61
C THR A 93 -2.46 -0.75 -7.36
N PRO A 94 -1.16 -0.96 -7.10
CA PRO A 94 -0.11 -0.26 -7.83
C PRO A 94 0.15 -0.90 -9.21
N ASN A 95 0.33 -0.06 -10.23
CA ASN A 95 0.69 -0.45 -11.58
C ASN A 95 2.17 -0.12 -11.86
N GLU A 96 2.44 0.96 -12.58
CA GLU A 96 3.80 1.43 -12.85
C GLU A 96 4.32 2.29 -11.69
N ALA A 97 5.60 2.13 -11.36
CA ALA A 97 6.25 2.96 -10.35
C ALA A 97 7.62 3.44 -10.83
N LYS A 98 7.94 4.70 -10.52
CA LYS A 98 9.18 5.36 -10.89
C LYS A 98 9.72 6.13 -9.68
N ILE A 99 10.99 5.90 -9.35
CA ILE A 99 11.74 6.68 -8.37
C ILE A 99 12.82 7.44 -9.11
N THR A 100 12.73 8.76 -9.09
CA THR A 100 13.78 9.66 -9.54
C THR A 100 14.58 10.08 -8.31
N ARG A 101 15.79 9.54 -8.17
CA ARG A 101 16.67 9.80 -7.04
C ARG A 101 17.29 11.20 -7.13
N ALA A 102 17.62 11.80 -5.99
CA ALA A 102 18.28 13.12 -5.95
C ALA A 102 19.63 13.14 -6.71
N ASN A 103 20.31 11.99 -6.83
CA ASN A 103 21.54 11.85 -7.61
C ASN A 103 21.30 11.71 -9.13
N GLY A 104 20.07 11.84 -9.60
CA GLY A 104 19.67 11.70 -11.00
C GLY A 104 19.45 10.26 -11.47
N ALA A 105 19.65 9.25 -10.61
CA ALA A 105 19.33 7.87 -10.96
C ALA A 105 17.82 7.67 -11.04
N VAL A 106 17.33 7.21 -12.18
CA VAL A 106 15.91 6.89 -12.37
C VAL A 106 15.74 5.38 -12.31
N VAL A 107 14.91 4.92 -11.40
CA VAL A 107 14.50 3.53 -11.27
C VAL A 107 13.04 3.45 -11.69
N THR A 108 12.77 2.86 -12.85
CA THR A 108 11.41 2.67 -13.36
C THR A 108 11.09 1.18 -13.42
N THR A 109 9.94 0.81 -12.88
CA THR A 109 9.30 -0.49 -13.07
C THR A 109 8.25 -0.31 -14.16
N LYS A 110 8.60 -0.61 -15.41
CA LYS A 110 7.65 -0.63 -16.56
C LYS A 110 6.76 -1.88 -16.59
N SER A 111 7.06 -2.81 -15.71
CA SER A 111 6.26 -3.98 -15.36
C SER A 111 6.90 -4.51 -14.08
N VAL A 112 6.07 -4.95 -13.14
CA VAL A 112 6.49 -5.55 -11.88
C VAL A 112 7.13 -6.92 -12.17
N GLU A 113 8.29 -6.98 -12.82
CA GLU A 113 8.97 -8.26 -13.10
C GLU A 113 10.47 -8.29 -12.73
N GLU A 114 11.15 -7.16 -12.56
CA GLU A 114 12.57 -7.16 -12.14
C GLU A 114 12.83 -6.29 -10.91
N SER A 115 11.97 -6.45 -9.91
CA SER A 115 12.23 -6.07 -8.52
C SER A 115 11.63 -7.13 -7.61
N LYS A 116 12.08 -8.39 -7.74
CA LYS A 116 11.69 -9.54 -6.91
C LYS A 116 10.18 -9.53 -6.60
N THR A 117 9.39 -9.86 -7.61
CA THR A 117 7.92 -9.88 -7.54
C THR A 117 7.45 -10.56 -6.28
N ILE A 118 6.86 -9.76 -5.41
CA ILE A 118 6.11 -10.27 -4.29
C ILE A 118 4.75 -10.52 -4.87
N ASP A 119 4.58 -11.77 -5.30
CA ASP A 119 3.28 -12.33 -5.61
C ASP A 119 2.48 -12.19 -4.33
N MET A 120 1.58 -11.21 -4.30
CA MET A 120 0.73 -10.96 -3.15
C MET A 120 -0.65 -11.51 -3.49
N GLU A 121 -1.16 -12.36 -2.63
CA GLU A 121 -2.41 -13.06 -2.81
C GLU A 121 -3.46 -12.50 -1.85
N GLU A 122 -4.68 -12.30 -2.35
CA GLU A 122 -5.86 -12.06 -1.51
C GLU A 122 -6.48 -13.40 -1.13
N VAL A 123 -6.60 -13.65 0.17
CA VAL A 123 -7.25 -14.84 0.70
C VAL A 123 -8.23 -14.45 1.80
N SER A 124 -9.34 -15.17 1.88
CA SER A 124 -10.31 -15.05 2.97
C SER A 124 -10.49 -16.39 3.66
N PHE A 125 -10.54 -16.37 5.00
CA PHE A 125 -10.82 -17.56 5.80
C PHE A 125 -11.55 -17.20 7.10
N TYR A 126 -12.27 -18.17 7.66
CA TYR A 126 -13.04 -18.00 8.89
C TYR A 126 -12.14 -17.83 10.11
N VAL A 127 -12.53 -16.88 10.96
CA VAL A 127 -11.93 -16.66 12.28
C VAL A 127 -13.05 -16.27 13.25
N ASN A 128 -13.29 -17.10 14.26
CA ASN A 128 -14.39 -16.87 15.18
C ASN A 128 -14.10 -15.67 16.10
N GLY A 129 -15.12 -14.83 16.27
CA GLY A 129 -15.07 -13.62 17.07
C GLY A 129 -16.47 -13.03 17.21
N THR A 130 -16.64 -12.07 18.12
CA THR A 130 -17.98 -11.52 18.43
C THR A 130 -18.02 -10.02 18.72
N CYS A 131 -16.89 -9.39 19.04
CA CYS A 131 -16.86 -7.97 19.41
C CYS A 131 -15.72 -7.21 18.74
N GLY A 132 -15.72 -5.87 18.88
CA GLY A 132 -14.68 -5.01 18.32
C GLY A 132 -13.28 -5.28 18.89
N MET A 133 -13.18 -5.82 20.11
CA MET A 133 -11.91 -6.29 20.66
C MET A 133 -11.41 -7.56 19.99
N CYS A 134 -12.29 -8.43 19.49
CA CYS A 134 -11.90 -9.55 18.64
C CYS A 134 -11.28 -9.02 17.34
N LYS A 135 -11.99 -8.13 16.63
CA LYS A 135 -11.50 -7.47 15.41
C LYS A 135 -10.09 -6.92 15.59
N SER A 136 -9.92 -6.06 16.60
CA SER A 136 -8.62 -5.45 16.90
C SER A 136 -7.53 -6.46 17.24
N ARG A 137 -7.85 -7.57 17.91
CA ARG A 137 -6.87 -8.61 18.27
C ARG A 137 -6.47 -9.43 17.04
N ILE A 138 -7.44 -9.87 16.26
CA ILE A 138 -7.24 -10.67 15.04
C ILE A 138 -6.37 -9.89 14.06
N GLU A 139 -6.80 -8.67 13.70
CA GLU A 139 -6.09 -7.83 12.73
C GLU A 139 -4.69 -7.48 13.21
N LYS A 140 -4.50 -7.09 14.48
CA LYS A 140 -3.16 -6.78 15.01
C LYS A 140 -2.24 -7.98 15.10
N THR A 141 -2.79 -9.17 15.37
CA THR A 141 -1.99 -10.40 15.41
C THR A 141 -1.45 -10.71 14.01
N LEU A 142 -2.33 -10.63 13.01
CA LEU A 142 -1.97 -10.87 11.62
C LEU A 142 -1.03 -9.79 11.08
N LEU A 143 -1.34 -8.50 11.26
CA LEU A 143 -0.50 -7.38 10.82
C LEU A 143 0.91 -7.36 11.47
N GLY A 144 1.12 -8.12 12.54
CA GLY A 144 2.42 -8.32 13.15
C GLY A 144 3.29 -9.38 12.45
N LEU A 145 2.74 -10.15 11.51
CA LEU A 145 3.44 -11.20 10.78
C LEU A 145 4.18 -10.61 9.57
N ASP A 146 5.44 -10.99 9.43
CA ASP A 146 6.23 -10.64 8.26
C ASP A 146 5.68 -11.34 7.01
N GLY A 147 5.46 -10.58 5.95
CA GLY A 147 4.79 -11.07 4.73
C GLY A 147 3.30 -10.76 4.65
N LEU A 148 2.70 -10.15 5.68
CA LEU A 148 1.33 -9.65 5.63
C LEU A 148 1.27 -8.15 5.33
N ALA A 149 0.45 -7.74 4.36
CA ALA A 149 0.18 -6.32 4.10
C ALA A 149 -1.13 -5.87 4.75
N VAL A 150 -2.21 -6.63 4.55
CA VAL A 150 -3.56 -6.24 4.97
C VAL A 150 -4.21 -7.38 5.77
N ALA A 151 -4.97 -7.02 6.80
CA ALA A 151 -5.93 -7.88 7.46
C ALA A 151 -7.17 -7.06 7.82
N GLU A 152 -8.32 -7.47 7.33
CA GLU A 152 -9.62 -6.88 7.65
C GLU A 152 -10.56 -8.00 8.10
N TRP A 153 -10.99 -7.97 9.37
CA TRP A 153 -11.93 -8.95 9.90
C TRP A 153 -13.35 -8.40 9.94
N ASP A 154 -14.26 -9.14 9.32
CA ASP A 154 -15.69 -8.85 9.28
C ASP A 154 -16.40 -9.56 10.44
N LYS A 155 -17.10 -8.79 11.28
CA LYS A 155 -17.80 -9.31 12.45
C LYS A 155 -19.03 -10.15 12.11
N GLU A 156 -19.74 -9.79 11.05
CA GLU A 156 -21.00 -10.43 10.67
C GLU A 156 -20.72 -11.77 9.99
N LYS A 157 -19.74 -11.79 9.08
CA LYS A 157 -19.29 -13.00 8.39
C LYS A 157 -18.38 -13.88 9.25
N LYS A 158 -17.68 -13.28 10.22
CA LYS A 158 -16.61 -13.91 10.99
C LYS A 158 -15.48 -14.43 10.09
N GLU A 159 -15.17 -13.67 9.07
CA GLU A 159 -14.10 -13.96 8.11
C GLU A 159 -13.05 -12.87 8.19
N VAL A 160 -11.79 -13.23 7.98
CA VAL A 160 -10.71 -12.27 7.75
C VAL A 160 -10.29 -12.34 6.31
N THR A 161 -10.27 -11.19 5.64
CA THR A 161 -9.65 -11.02 4.33
C THR A 161 -8.25 -10.48 4.53
N VAL A 162 -7.26 -11.17 3.95
CA VAL A 162 -5.85 -10.82 4.05
C VAL A 162 -5.24 -10.65 2.67
N PHE A 163 -4.22 -9.80 2.61
CA PHE A 163 -3.36 -9.68 1.44
C PHE A 163 -1.92 -9.96 1.86
N HIS A 164 -1.34 -11.04 1.36
CA HIS A 164 -0.10 -11.61 1.89
C HIS A 164 0.83 -12.15 0.80
N ASP A 165 2.12 -12.28 1.11
CA ASP A 165 3.09 -12.98 0.27
C ASP A 165 3.06 -14.50 0.59
N PRO A 166 2.42 -15.37 -0.21
CA PRO A 166 2.38 -16.82 0.00
C PRO A 166 3.76 -17.48 0.07
N LYS A 167 4.83 -16.85 -0.45
CA LYS A 167 6.20 -17.40 -0.36
C LYS A 167 6.82 -17.15 1.02
N ARG A 168 6.28 -16.24 1.82
CA ARG A 168 6.81 -15.84 3.15
C ARG A 168 5.88 -16.16 4.29
N LEU A 169 4.58 -16.12 4.04
CA LEU A 169 3.54 -16.32 5.04
C LEU A 169 2.41 -17.17 4.45
N SER A 170 2.24 -18.37 4.98
CA SER A 170 1.14 -19.26 4.57
C SER A 170 -0.13 -19.01 5.38
N VAL A 171 -1.27 -19.43 4.81
CA VAL A 171 -2.58 -19.41 5.51
C VAL A 171 -2.52 -20.20 6.82
N GLU A 172 -1.85 -21.35 6.81
CA GLU A 172 -1.65 -22.17 8.01
C GLU A 172 -0.90 -21.38 9.10
N GLN A 173 0.19 -20.69 8.77
CA GLN A 173 0.93 -19.87 9.74
C GLN A 173 0.07 -18.75 10.33
N MET A 174 -0.75 -18.10 9.50
CA MET A 174 -1.72 -17.09 9.94
C MET A 174 -2.75 -17.69 10.90
N GLN A 175 -3.37 -18.81 10.54
CA GLN A 175 -4.32 -19.50 11.40
C GLN A 175 -3.68 -19.92 12.73
N GLN A 176 -2.49 -20.52 12.73
CA GLN A 176 -1.78 -20.91 13.95
C GLN A 176 -1.51 -19.72 14.87
N SER A 177 -1.17 -18.55 14.32
CA SER A 177 -0.99 -17.32 15.11
C SER A 177 -2.28 -16.88 15.81
N LEU A 178 -3.44 -17.08 15.17
CA LEU A 178 -4.76 -16.75 15.71
C LEU A 178 -5.19 -17.72 16.81
N LEU A 179 -4.92 -19.02 16.62
CA LEU A 179 -5.16 -20.05 17.65
C LEU A 179 -4.36 -19.75 18.91
N ALA A 180 -3.11 -19.29 18.77
CA ALA A 180 -2.24 -18.93 19.88
C ALA A 180 -2.79 -17.77 20.72
N VAL A 181 -3.53 -16.84 20.10
CA VAL A 181 -4.20 -15.73 20.79
C VAL A 181 -5.66 -16.03 21.17
N GLY A 182 -6.11 -17.27 20.98
CA GLY A 182 -7.38 -17.78 21.49
C GLY A 182 -8.55 -17.79 20.50
N HIS A 183 -8.31 -17.50 19.22
CA HIS A 183 -9.34 -17.46 18.18
C HIS A 183 -9.36 -18.73 17.35
N ASP A 184 -10.53 -19.33 17.17
CA ASP A 184 -10.75 -20.55 16.37
C ASP A 184 -10.83 -20.19 14.89
N THR A 185 -10.37 -21.10 14.02
CA THR A 185 -10.32 -20.92 12.56
C THR A 185 -11.15 -21.98 11.84
N ASP A 186 -11.14 -22.01 10.51
CA ASP A 186 -11.83 -23.03 9.68
C ASP A 186 -11.41 -24.46 9.98
N ASP A 187 -10.13 -24.67 10.26
CA ASP A 187 -9.54 -26.01 10.36
C ASP A 187 -9.33 -26.41 11.83
N ASP A 188 -8.98 -25.45 12.68
CA ASP A 188 -8.47 -25.73 14.01
C ASP A 188 -9.15 -24.95 15.13
N MET A 189 -8.89 -25.43 16.34
CA MET A 189 -9.38 -24.88 17.59
C MET A 189 -8.24 -24.38 18.45
N ALA A 190 -8.36 -23.16 18.98
CA ALA A 190 -7.43 -22.65 19.97
C ALA A 190 -7.37 -23.58 21.18
N THR A 191 -6.21 -23.71 21.81
CA THR A 191 -6.13 -24.49 23.05
C THR A 191 -7.07 -23.91 24.10
N ASP A 192 -7.61 -24.76 24.96
CA ASP A 192 -8.44 -24.35 26.09
C ASP A 192 -7.81 -23.21 26.90
N LYS A 193 -6.49 -23.26 27.10
CA LYS A 193 -5.73 -22.23 27.81
C LYS A 193 -5.75 -20.90 27.05
N ALA A 194 -5.43 -20.90 25.76
CA ALA A 194 -5.43 -19.69 24.94
C ALA A 194 -6.83 -19.07 24.88
N TYR A 195 -7.85 -19.89 24.61
CA TYR A 195 -9.23 -19.44 24.62
C TYR A 195 -9.64 -18.89 25.98
N LYS A 196 -9.34 -19.58 27.11
CA LYS A 196 -9.63 -19.13 28.49
C LYS A 196 -8.97 -17.79 28.85
N ASN A 197 -7.86 -17.42 28.22
CA ASN A 197 -7.20 -16.13 28.42
C ASN A 197 -7.84 -14.96 27.66
N LEU A 198 -8.76 -15.22 26.73
CA LEU A 198 -9.52 -14.15 26.09
C LEU A 198 -10.33 -13.33 27.10
N PRO A 199 -10.51 -12.01 26.87
CA PRO A 199 -11.44 -11.20 27.66
C PRO A 199 -12.87 -11.77 27.65
N PRO A 200 -13.69 -11.51 28.68
CA PRO A 200 -15.05 -12.04 28.76
C PRO A 200 -15.92 -11.74 27.53
N CYS A 201 -15.81 -10.53 26.97
CA CYS A 201 -16.53 -10.12 25.75
C CYS A 201 -16.06 -10.81 24.46
N CYS A 202 -14.90 -11.49 24.50
CA CYS A 202 -14.34 -12.22 23.38
C CYS A 202 -14.66 -13.72 23.46
N LYS A 203 -15.35 -14.18 24.51
CA LYS A 203 -15.81 -15.55 24.64
C LYS A 203 -17.03 -15.78 23.77
N TYR A 204 -16.85 -16.54 22.71
CA TYR A 204 -17.93 -16.99 21.83
C TYR A 204 -18.22 -18.47 22.05
N LYS A 205 -19.43 -18.93 21.69
CA LYS A 205 -19.75 -20.35 21.69
C LYS A 205 -18.84 -21.08 20.69
N ARG A 206 -18.09 -22.07 21.18
CA ARG A 206 -17.24 -22.93 20.34
C ARG A 206 -18.08 -24.11 19.87
N GLU A 207 -18.07 -24.39 18.58
CA GLU A 207 -18.74 -25.56 18.01
C GLU A 207 -17.70 -26.66 17.89
N VAL A 208 -17.85 -27.74 18.67
CA VAL A 208 -16.96 -28.90 18.61
C VAL A 208 -16.97 -29.43 17.19
N LYS A 209 -15.82 -29.41 16.53
CA LYS A 209 -15.61 -30.00 15.22
C LYS A 209 -15.43 -31.51 15.35
#